data_AF-A0A1Z4GS93-F1
#
_entry.id   AF-A0A1Z4GS93-F1
#
_cell.length_a   1.000
_cell.length_b   1.000
_cell.length_c   1.000
_cell.angle_alpha   90.00
_cell.angle_beta   90.00
_cell.angle_gamma   90.00
#
_symmetry.space_group_name_H-M   'P 1'
#
loop_
_entity.id
_entity.type
_entity.pdbx_description
1 polymer ?
#
loop_
_entity_poly.entity_id
_entity_poly.type
_entity_poly.pdbx_seq_one_letter_code
_entity_poly.pdbx_strand_id
1 'polypeptide(L)'
;MKYQKQALLGLLGMGLIISPWLSQLPAQFKTYNSGITIRESEELERIKAEQRAATADKINELGVMPSFKKLRINDYLDSKRFNPRPNTTGYLEDETVFVYDSTGKCVGRIEVRKWKWKYLFKNACKNSPLYQDFDN
;
A
#
# COMPACT_ATOMS: atom_id res chain seq x y z
N MET A 1 -14.17 37.15 61.79
CA MET A 1 -13.38 36.50 60.73
C MET A 1 -12.39 37.51 60.15
N LYS A 2 -11.14 37.59 60.66
CA LYS A 2 -10.20 38.70 60.31
C LYS A 2 -9.15 38.36 59.23
N TYR A 3 -9.03 37.10 58.79
CA TYR A 3 -7.93 36.68 57.89
C TYR A 3 -8.38 36.06 56.55
N GLN A 4 -9.68 35.95 56.29
CA GLN A 4 -10.20 35.33 55.06
C GLN A 4 -9.77 36.06 53.79
N LYS A 5 -9.69 37.40 53.81
CA LYS A 5 -9.27 38.19 52.64
C LYS A 5 -7.79 37.98 52.30
N GLN A 6 -6.93 37.83 53.31
CA GLN A 6 -5.50 37.58 53.13
C GLN A 6 -5.23 36.14 52.67
N ALA A 7 -5.97 35.17 53.20
CA ALA A 7 -5.89 33.77 52.76
C ALA A 7 -6.34 33.60 51.29
N LEU A 8 -7.40 34.32 50.87
CA LEU A 8 -7.87 34.31 49.48
C LEU A 8 -6.83 34.88 48.51
N LEU A 9 -6.17 35.98 48.89
CA LEU A 9 -5.09 36.59 48.10
C LEU A 9 -3.86 35.68 48.00
N GLY A 10 -3.52 34.97 49.09
CA GLY A 10 -2.43 33.98 49.08
C GLY A 10 -2.70 32.81 48.13
N LEU A 11 -3.92 32.29 48.13
CA LEU A 11 -4.33 31.21 47.21
C LEU A 11 -4.36 31.64 45.75
N LEU A 12 -4.85 32.85 45.46
CA LEU A 12 -4.80 33.43 44.10
C LEU A 12 -3.36 33.67 43.63
N GLY A 13 -2.48 34.13 44.52
CA GLY A 13 -1.06 34.31 44.23
C GLY A 13 -0.36 32.98 43.92
N MET A 14 -0.60 31.93 44.70
CA MET A 14 -0.07 30.59 44.41
C MET A 14 -0.64 30.02 43.10
N GLY A 15 -1.92 30.24 42.80
CA GLY A 15 -2.52 29.80 41.53
C GLY A 15 -1.86 30.43 40.30
N LEU A 16 -1.47 31.71 40.37
CA LEU A 16 -0.80 32.40 39.27
C LEU A 16 0.64 31.90 39.05
N ILE A 17 1.35 31.50 40.12
CA ILE A 17 2.72 30.96 40.04
C ILE A 17 2.73 29.56 39.41
N ILE A 18 1.69 28.73 39.66
CA ILE A 18 1.62 27.36 39.13
C ILE A 18 1.02 27.32 37.71
N SER A 19 0.29 28.37 37.30
CA SER A 19 -0.38 28.46 35.98
C SER A 19 0.52 28.26 34.75
N PRO A 20 1.78 28.74 34.69
CA PRO A 20 2.62 28.59 33.50
C PRO A 20 3.13 27.15 33.31
N TRP A 21 3.15 26.36 34.38
CA TRP A 21 3.58 24.96 34.32
C TRP A 21 2.46 24.03 33.87
N LEU A 22 1.22 24.31 34.28
CA LEU A 22 0.02 23.59 33.84
C LEU A 22 -0.31 23.79 32.35
N SER A 23 -0.01 24.96 31.78
CA SER A 23 -0.27 25.23 30.36
C SER A 23 0.66 24.47 29.40
N GLN A 24 1.82 24.00 29.87
CA GLN A 24 2.77 23.22 29.06
C GLN A 24 2.49 21.71 29.03
N LEU A 25 1.70 21.20 29.98
CA LEU A 25 1.29 19.79 30.04
C LEU A 25 0.53 19.31 28.78
N PRO A 26 -0.51 20.01 28.27
CA PRO A 26 -1.28 19.50 27.11
C PRO A 26 -0.48 19.41 25.82
N ALA A 27 0.62 20.17 25.67
CA ALA A 27 1.47 20.13 24.49
C ALA A 27 2.31 18.83 24.43
N GLN A 28 2.81 18.37 25.58
CA GLN A 28 3.64 17.16 25.69
C GLN A 28 2.83 15.88 25.43
N PHE A 29 1.55 15.85 25.82
CA PHE A 29 0.67 14.70 25.55
C PHE A 29 0.31 14.56 24.07
N LYS A 30 0.14 15.69 23.35
CA LYS A 30 -0.18 15.66 21.91
C LYS A 30 0.98 15.10 21.08
N THR A 31 2.22 15.54 21.36
CA THR A 31 3.41 15.05 20.65
C THR A 31 3.73 13.60 20.98
N TYR A 32 3.54 13.17 22.23
CA TYR A 32 3.73 11.78 22.64
C TYR A 32 2.71 10.83 21.98
N ASN A 33 1.42 11.19 21.98
CA ASN A 33 0.37 10.40 21.31
C ASN A 33 0.61 10.30 19.80
N SER A 34 1.03 11.39 19.14
CA SER A 34 1.36 11.34 17.71
C SER A 34 2.54 10.39 17.42
N GLY A 35 3.56 10.36 18.28
CA GLY A 35 4.71 9.47 18.12
C GLY A 35 4.37 7.99 18.29
N ILE A 36 3.42 7.67 19.18
CA ILE A 36 2.91 6.30 19.35
C ILE A 36 2.11 5.89 18.12
N THR A 37 1.19 6.71 17.64
CA THR A 37 0.35 6.38 16.48
C THR A 37 1.16 6.14 15.20
N ILE A 38 2.27 6.88 14.99
CA ILE A 38 3.15 6.68 13.82
C ILE A 38 3.87 5.33 13.91
N ARG A 39 4.42 4.97 15.08
CA ARG A 39 5.09 3.68 15.28
C ARG A 39 4.13 2.51 15.12
N GLU A 40 2.93 2.63 15.67
CA GLU A 40 1.87 1.63 15.56
C GLU A 40 1.43 1.45 14.10
N SER A 41 1.36 2.53 13.33
CA SER A 41 1.02 2.48 11.90
C SER A 41 2.11 1.79 11.05
N GLU A 42 3.39 1.99 11.37
CA GLU A 42 4.50 1.37 10.65
C GLU A 42 4.58 -0.15 10.92
N GLU A 43 4.35 -0.56 12.17
CA GLU A 43 4.27 -1.98 12.54
C GLU A 43 3.07 -2.66 11.87
N LEU A 44 1.92 -1.99 11.80
CA LEU A 44 0.74 -2.47 11.07
C LEU A 44 1.00 -2.65 9.57
N GLU A 45 1.74 -1.73 8.94
CA GLU A 45 2.10 -1.85 7.53
C GLU A 45 3.03 -3.04 7.26
N ARG A 46 4.01 -3.28 8.16
CA ARG A 46 4.88 -4.47 8.08
C ARG A 46 4.08 -5.76 8.24
N ILE A 47 3.20 -5.84 9.24
CA ILE A 47 2.33 -7.01 9.46
C ILE A 47 1.43 -7.25 8.25
N LYS A 48 0.88 -6.19 7.64
CA LYS A 48 0.03 -6.30 6.44
C LYS A 48 0.82 -6.79 5.23
N ALA A 49 2.09 -6.41 5.09
CA ALA A 49 2.97 -6.91 4.04
C ALA A 49 3.32 -8.39 4.25
N GLU A 50 3.62 -8.80 5.48
CA GLU A 50 3.88 -10.20 5.84
C GLU A 50 2.64 -11.09 5.63
N GLN A 51 1.46 -10.62 6.04
CA GLN A 51 0.20 -11.32 5.80
C GLN A 51 -0.11 -11.45 4.31
N ARG A 52 0.19 -10.43 3.49
CA ARG A 52 0.04 -10.50 2.03
C ARG A 52 0.99 -11.53 1.41
N ALA A 53 2.23 -11.60 1.87
CA ALA A 53 3.20 -12.61 1.42
C ALA A 53 2.74 -14.03 1.81
N ALA A 54 2.41 -14.26 3.09
CA ALA A 54 1.95 -15.56 3.57
C ALA A 54 0.62 -16.01 2.92
N THR A 55 -0.26 -15.05 2.61
CA THR A 55 -1.50 -15.33 1.88
C THR A 55 -1.20 -15.68 0.42
N ALA A 56 -0.26 -15.00 -0.22
CA ALA A 56 0.17 -15.34 -1.58
C ALA A 56 0.76 -16.75 -1.67
N ASP A 57 1.56 -17.16 -0.68
CA ASP A 57 2.15 -18.50 -0.61
C ASP A 57 1.08 -19.59 -0.42
N LYS A 58 0.13 -19.37 0.51
CA LYS A 58 -1.01 -20.30 0.70
C LYS A 58 -1.90 -20.41 -0.52
N ILE A 59 -2.12 -19.30 -1.25
CA ILE A 59 -2.89 -19.31 -2.50
C ILE A 59 -2.17 -20.16 -3.57
N ASN A 60 -0.84 -20.08 -3.62
CA ASN A 60 -0.03 -20.88 -4.53
C ASN A 60 -0.07 -22.38 -4.15
N GLU A 61 -0.01 -22.70 -2.86
CA GLU A 61 -0.10 -24.07 -2.32
C GLU A 61 -1.48 -24.71 -2.55
N LEU A 62 -2.56 -23.93 -2.38
CA LEU A 62 -3.93 -24.41 -2.55
C LEU A 62 -4.30 -24.66 -4.03
N GLY A 63 -3.46 -24.29 -5.00
CA GLY A 63 -3.75 -24.42 -6.43
C GLY A 63 -4.94 -23.58 -6.91
N VAL A 64 -5.56 -22.82 -6.01
CA VAL A 64 -6.62 -21.87 -6.32
C VAL A 64 -5.94 -20.61 -6.80
N MET A 65 -5.64 -20.54 -8.10
CA MET A 65 -5.14 -19.30 -8.69
C MET A 65 -6.08 -18.16 -8.30
N PRO A 66 -5.58 -17.02 -7.75
CA PRO A 66 -6.38 -15.81 -7.67
C PRO A 66 -6.94 -15.56 -9.06
N SER A 67 -8.14 -14.99 -9.16
CA SER A 67 -8.81 -14.79 -10.45
C SER A 67 -8.01 -13.83 -11.34
N PHE A 68 -6.94 -14.32 -11.96
CA PHE A 68 -6.18 -13.60 -12.94
C PHE A 68 -7.08 -13.55 -14.15
N LYS A 69 -7.68 -12.39 -14.39
CA LYS A 69 -8.43 -12.17 -15.61
C LYS A 69 -7.43 -12.26 -16.76
N LYS A 70 -7.53 -13.33 -17.56
CA LYS A 70 -6.68 -13.51 -18.73
C LYS A 70 -7.19 -12.61 -19.84
N LEU A 71 -6.43 -11.58 -20.22
CA LEU A 71 -6.75 -10.81 -21.43
C LEU A 71 -6.00 -11.44 -22.61
N ARG A 72 -6.72 -11.89 -23.64
CA ARG A 72 -6.12 -12.33 -24.90
C ARG A 72 -6.34 -11.28 -25.97
N ILE A 73 -5.28 -10.84 -26.64
CA ILE A 73 -5.38 -9.95 -27.79
C ILE A 73 -5.61 -10.83 -29.02
N ASN A 74 -6.75 -10.65 -29.67
CA ASN A 74 -7.04 -11.30 -30.95
C ASN A 74 -6.21 -10.62 -32.06
N ASP A 75 -5.79 -11.40 -33.06
CA ASP A 75 -5.04 -10.93 -34.24
C ASP A 75 -3.70 -10.24 -33.96
N TYR A 76 -3.14 -10.45 -32.77
CA TYR A 76 -1.79 -10.03 -32.44
C TYR A 76 -0.90 -11.25 -32.25
N LEU A 77 0.27 -11.22 -32.89
CA LEU A 77 1.38 -12.11 -32.63
C LEU A 77 2.46 -11.31 -31.90
N ASP A 78 2.92 -11.85 -30.78
CA ASP A 78 3.91 -11.17 -29.96
C ASP A 78 5.17 -10.82 -30.75
N SER A 79 5.50 -9.52 -30.78
CA SER A 79 6.67 -9.02 -31.49
C SER A 79 7.20 -7.72 -30.90
N LYS A 80 8.51 -7.53 -30.94
CA LYS A 80 9.17 -6.28 -30.49
C LYS A 80 8.83 -5.08 -31.39
N ARG A 81 8.28 -5.30 -32.58
CA ARG A 81 8.01 -4.26 -33.57
C ARG A 81 6.74 -3.48 -33.28
N PHE A 82 5.71 -4.15 -32.77
CA PHE A 82 4.40 -3.55 -32.55
C PHE A 82 3.94 -3.71 -31.10
N ASN A 83 3.65 -2.58 -30.45
CA ASN A 83 3.07 -2.55 -29.12
C ASN A 83 1.54 -2.49 -29.24
N PRO A 84 0.80 -3.49 -28.73
CA PRO A 84 -0.65 -3.58 -28.93
C PRO A 84 -1.47 -2.57 -28.09
N ARG A 85 -0.86 -1.91 -27.10
CA ARG A 85 -1.47 -0.84 -26.28
C ARG A 85 -2.95 -1.10 -25.91
N PRO A 86 -3.25 -2.19 -25.19
CA PRO A 86 -4.62 -2.50 -24.77
C PRO A 86 -5.19 -1.36 -23.90
N ASN A 87 -6.51 -1.16 -23.99
CA ASN A 87 -7.21 -0.19 -23.15
C ASN A 87 -7.13 -0.60 -21.67
N THR A 88 -6.59 0.28 -20.81
CA THR A 88 -6.40 0.01 -19.38
C THR A 88 -7.48 0.61 -18.47
N THR A 89 -8.43 1.37 -19.01
CA THR A 89 -9.44 2.11 -18.23
C THR A 89 -10.40 1.19 -17.45
N GLY A 90 -10.60 -0.04 -17.91
CA GLY A 90 -11.52 -1.01 -17.30
C GLY A 90 -10.95 -1.79 -16.11
N TYR A 91 -9.71 -1.52 -15.69
CA TYR A 91 -9.03 -2.29 -14.64
C TYR A 91 -8.89 -1.51 -13.34
N LEU A 92 -8.89 -2.22 -12.22
CA LEU A 92 -8.67 -1.64 -10.89
C LEU A 92 -7.18 -1.36 -10.65
N GLU A 93 -6.87 -0.59 -9.61
CA GLU A 93 -5.48 -0.24 -9.28
C GLU A 93 -4.74 -1.38 -8.57
N ASP A 94 -5.47 -2.21 -7.84
CA ASP A 94 -5.00 -3.39 -7.11
C ASP A 94 -5.05 -4.69 -7.94
N GLU A 95 -5.59 -4.64 -9.16
CA GLU A 95 -5.65 -5.79 -10.05
C GLU A 95 -4.38 -5.91 -10.91
N THR A 96 -3.87 -7.15 -11.04
CA THR A 96 -2.82 -7.48 -12.02
C THR A 96 -3.40 -8.42 -13.08
N VAL A 97 -3.36 -7.97 -14.34
CA VAL A 97 -3.93 -8.68 -15.49
C VAL A 97 -2.83 -9.01 -16.46
N PHE A 98 -2.59 -10.30 -16.69
CA PHE A 98 -1.63 -10.76 -17.69
C PHE A 98 -2.28 -10.78 -19.08
N VAL A 99 -1.55 -10.24 -20.05
CA VAL A 99 -2.01 -10.09 -21.43
C VAL A 99 -1.23 -11.04 -22.32
N TYR A 100 -1.96 -11.82 -23.12
CA TYR A 100 -1.42 -12.85 -23.98
C TYR A 100 -1.74 -12.56 -25.45
N ASP A 101 -0.89 -13.04 -26.34
CA ASP A 101 -1.11 -13.00 -27.78
C ASP A 101 -2.09 -14.09 -28.22
N SER A 102 -2.36 -14.14 -29.53
CA SER A 102 -3.22 -15.15 -30.13
C SER A 102 -2.74 -16.60 -29.91
N THR A 103 -1.42 -16.81 -29.80
CA THR A 103 -0.76 -18.11 -29.56
C THR A 103 -0.65 -18.49 -28.09
N GLY A 104 -1.04 -17.59 -27.18
CA GLY A 104 -0.95 -17.80 -25.73
C GLY A 104 0.38 -17.39 -25.11
N LYS A 105 1.28 -16.74 -25.84
CA LYS A 105 2.52 -16.16 -25.29
C LYS A 105 2.20 -14.90 -24.50
N CYS A 106 2.88 -14.73 -23.36
CA CYS A 106 2.75 -13.49 -22.58
C CYS A 106 3.37 -12.31 -23.36
N VAL A 107 2.61 -11.22 -23.45
CA VAL A 107 2.99 -9.95 -24.11
C VAL A 107 3.35 -8.88 -23.06
N GLY A 108 2.72 -8.95 -21.90
CA GLY A 108 2.92 -8.00 -20.81
C GLY A 108 1.84 -8.14 -19.75
N ARG A 109 1.71 -7.10 -18.92
CA ARG A 109 0.67 -7.04 -17.89
C ARG A 109 0.10 -5.63 -17.73
N ILE A 110 -1.13 -5.55 -17.25
CA ILE A 110 -1.76 -4.32 -16.79
C ILE A 110 -1.68 -4.35 -15.27
N GLU A 111 -1.10 -3.30 -14.70
CA GLU A 111 -0.89 -3.16 -13.25
C GLU A 111 -1.01 -1.67 -12.92
N VAL A 112 -1.77 -1.31 -11.87
CA VAL A 112 -2.03 0.09 -11.49
C VAL A 112 -2.55 0.91 -12.69
N ARG A 113 -3.50 0.33 -13.45
CA ARG A 113 -4.08 0.91 -14.69
C ARG A 113 -3.06 1.29 -15.78
N LYS A 114 -1.82 0.78 -15.70
CA LYS A 114 -0.75 1.05 -16.66
C LYS A 114 -0.40 -0.20 -17.44
N TRP A 115 -0.23 -0.03 -18.74
CA TRP A 115 0.23 -1.08 -19.62
C TRP A 115 1.75 -1.26 -19.50
N LYS A 116 2.19 -2.41 -18.99
CA LYS A 116 3.60 -2.80 -18.90
C LYS A 116 3.88 -3.83 -19.99
N TRP A 117 4.47 -3.38 -21.09
CA TRP A 117 4.86 -4.22 -22.21
C TRP A 117 6.20 -4.92 -21.96
N LYS A 118 6.32 -6.20 -22.27
CA LYS A 118 7.51 -7.00 -21.90
C LYS A 118 8.83 -6.55 -22.52
N TYR A 119 8.78 -5.97 -23.73
CA TYR A 119 9.99 -5.49 -24.40
C TYR A 119 10.49 -4.15 -23.82
N LEU A 120 9.65 -3.43 -23.08
CA LEU A 120 10.03 -2.24 -22.33
C LEU A 120 10.35 -2.57 -20.86
N PHE A 121 9.62 -3.52 -20.28
CA PHE A 121 9.75 -3.95 -18.90
C PHE A 121 10.01 -5.46 -18.83
N LYS A 122 11.26 -5.87 -18.57
CA LYS A 122 11.69 -7.29 -18.58
C LYS A 122 10.88 -8.19 -17.63
N ASN A 123 10.34 -7.60 -16.57
CA ASN A 123 9.60 -8.27 -15.51
C ASN A 123 8.08 -8.30 -15.76
N ALA A 124 7.58 -7.80 -16.90
CA ALA A 124 6.15 -7.74 -17.19
C ALA A 124 5.48 -9.11 -17.25
N CYS A 125 6.20 -10.14 -17.70
CA CYS A 125 5.70 -11.52 -17.78
C CYS A 125 6.12 -12.40 -16.62
N LYS A 126 6.88 -11.88 -15.66
CA LYS A 126 7.30 -12.63 -14.47
C LYS A 126 6.06 -13.03 -13.67
N ASN A 127 5.99 -14.31 -13.27
CA ASN A 127 4.87 -14.93 -12.55
C ASN A 127 3.56 -15.00 -13.36
N SER A 128 3.60 -14.87 -14.69
CA SER A 128 2.41 -15.19 -15.49
C SER A 128 2.14 -16.70 -15.36
N PRO A 129 0.90 -17.12 -15.08
CA PRO A 129 0.55 -18.53 -14.88
C PRO A 129 0.81 -19.43 -16.10
N LEU A 130 0.91 -18.84 -17.29
CA LEU A 130 1.20 -19.54 -18.55
C LEU A 130 2.56 -19.16 -19.13
N TYR A 131 3.42 -18.53 -18.33
CA TYR A 131 4.77 -18.21 -18.77
C TYR A 131 5.62 -19.47 -18.70
N GLN A 132 5.70 -20.18 -19.82
CA GLN A 132 6.76 -21.17 -20.03
C GLN A 132 7.94 -20.41 -20.63
N ASP A 133 9.06 -20.33 -19.89
CA ASP A 133 10.35 -19.91 -20.44
C ASP A 133 10.72 -20.94 -21.51
N PHE A 134 10.37 -20.65 -22.77
CA PHE A 134 10.91 -21.36 -23.92
C PHE A 134 12.22 -20.70 -24.33
N ASP A 135 13.17 -20.64 -23.40
CA ASP A 135 14.56 -20.34 -23.69
C ASP A 135 15.34 -21.65 -23.50
N ASN A 136 15.48 -22.39 -24.60
CA ASN A 136 16.51 -23.41 -24.82
C ASN A 136 17.27 -23.01 -26.09
#